data_AF-H5XYY3-F1
#
_entry.id   AF-H5XYY3-F1
#
_cell.length_a   1.000
_cell.length_b   1.000
_cell.length_c   1.000
_cell.angle_alpha   90.00
_cell.angle_beta   90.00
_cell.angle_gamma   90.00
#
_symmetry.space_group_name_H-M   'P 1'
#
loop_
_entity.id
_entity.type
_entity.pdbx_description
1 polymer ?
#
loop_
_entity_poly.entity_id
_entity_poly.type
_entity_poly.pdbx_seq_one_letter_code
_entity_poly.pdbx_strand_id
1 'polypeptide(L)'
;MWNIINNGLTIGTEGSESGIILKDEEHCEGARITLEKDAHDIPFAITCSIYGLMMHTTFAGSEQEALGKYDEMKQCIQSFLSTDASEEEISNWCGLFTNKF
;
A
#
# COMPACT_ATOMS: atom_id res chain seq x y z
N MET A 1 -3.05 13.95 0.16
CA MET A 1 -4.32 13.39 0.66
C MET A 1 -4.60 12.08 -0.06
N TRP A 2 -5.07 11.07 0.65
CA TRP A 2 -5.53 9.80 0.07
C TRP A 2 -6.98 9.90 -0.37
N ASN A 3 -7.29 9.36 -1.55
CA ASN A 3 -8.63 9.35 -2.14
C ASN A 3 -8.95 7.95 -2.65
N ILE A 4 -10.22 7.55 -2.61
CA ILE A 4 -10.67 6.28 -3.19
C ILE A 4 -10.42 6.33 -4.70
N ILE A 5 -9.71 5.33 -5.24
CA ILE A 5 -9.42 5.28 -6.67
C ILE A 5 -10.68 4.99 -7.48
N ASN A 6 -10.76 5.55 -8.70
CA ASN A 6 -11.83 5.27 -9.65
C ASN A 6 -13.25 5.36 -9.05
N ASN A 7 -13.48 6.26 -8.09
CA ASN A 7 -14.74 6.40 -7.37
C ASN A 7 -15.24 5.09 -6.72
N GLY A 8 -14.33 4.20 -6.32
CA GLY A 8 -14.63 2.93 -5.66
C GLY A 8 -15.01 1.79 -6.60
N LEU A 9 -14.88 1.96 -7.92
CA LEU A 9 -15.22 0.93 -8.90
C LEU A 9 -14.34 -0.32 -8.82
N THR A 10 -13.18 -0.25 -8.14
CA THR A 10 -12.30 -1.40 -7.91
C THR A 10 -12.71 -2.22 -6.69
N ILE A 11 -13.54 -1.69 -5.80
CA ILE A 11 -13.92 -2.40 -4.58
C ILE A 11 -14.80 -3.60 -4.93
N GLY A 12 -14.42 -4.78 -4.42
CA GLY A 12 -15.09 -6.04 -4.72
C GLY A 12 -14.62 -6.73 -6.01
N THR A 13 -13.69 -6.13 -6.77
CA THR A 13 -13.05 -6.81 -7.91
C THR A 13 -11.79 -7.57 -7.46
N GLU A 14 -11.25 -8.39 -8.35
CA GLU A 14 -9.96 -9.04 -8.15
C GLU A 14 -8.82 -8.00 -8.20
N GLY A 15 -7.86 -8.09 -7.29
CA GLY A 15 -6.67 -7.25 -7.23
C GLY A 15 -5.41 -7.93 -7.77
N SER A 16 -4.25 -7.33 -7.52
CA SER A 16 -2.97 -7.78 -8.08
C SER A 16 -2.45 -9.07 -7.45
N GLU A 17 -2.88 -9.38 -6.23
CA GLU A 17 -2.50 -10.60 -5.51
C GLU A 17 -3.61 -11.66 -5.60
N SER A 18 -4.48 -11.54 -6.60
CA SER A 18 -5.64 -12.40 -6.87
C SER A 18 -6.67 -12.47 -5.72
N GLY A 19 -6.67 -11.48 -4.82
CA GLY A 19 -7.66 -11.36 -3.75
C GLY A 19 -8.80 -10.41 -4.13
N ILE A 20 -9.82 -10.35 -3.29
CA ILE A 20 -10.93 -9.40 -3.44
C ILE A 20 -10.53 -8.07 -2.80
N ILE A 21 -10.54 -7.00 -3.57
CA ILE A 21 -10.21 -5.65 -3.09
C ILE A 21 -11.24 -5.19 -2.05
N LEU A 22 -10.76 -4.86 -0.85
CA LEU A 22 -11.53 -4.27 0.24
C LEU A 22 -11.35 -2.75 0.35
N LYS A 23 -10.13 -2.27 0.10
CA LYS A 23 -9.79 -0.84 0.08
C LYS A 23 -8.79 -0.59 -1.05
N ASP A 24 -8.92 0.56 -1.70
CA ASP A 24 -8.06 0.95 -2.80
C ASP A 24 -8.03 2.47 -2.88
N GLU A 25 -6.87 3.05 -2.55
CA GLU A 25 -6.71 4.47 -2.40
C GLU A 25 -5.47 4.97 -3.13
N GLU A 26 -5.58 6.15 -3.73
CA GLU A 26 -4.49 6.87 -4.39
C GLU A 26 -4.20 8.18 -3.65
N HIS A 27 -2.92 8.43 -3.42
CA HIS A 27 -2.42 9.70 -2.91
C HIS A 27 -2.18 10.67 -4.07
N CYS A 28 -2.60 11.93 -3.91
CA CYS A 28 -2.46 12.97 -4.93
C CYS A 28 -1.00 13.27 -5.36
N GLU A 29 -0.01 12.78 -4.62
CA GLU A 29 1.42 12.92 -4.93
C GLU A 29 2.03 11.66 -5.58
N GLY A 30 1.19 10.77 -6.12
CA GLY A 30 1.66 9.65 -6.95
C GLY A 30 1.98 8.37 -6.19
N ALA A 31 1.10 7.97 -5.27
CA ALA A 31 1.18 6.66 -4.62
C ALA A 31 -0.19 5.98 -4.61
N ARG A 32 -0.22 4.65 -4.61
CA ARG A 32 -1.45 3.85 -4.49
C ARG A 32 -1.26 2.75 -3.47
N ILE A 33 -2.32 2.42 -2.73
CA ILE A 33 -2.33 1.30 -1.79
C ILE A 33 -3.66 0.55 -1.82
N THR A 34 -3.57 -0.76 -1.92
CA THR A 34 -4.68 -1.70 -2.06
C THR A 34 -4.63 -2.71 -0.90
N LEU A 35 -5.78 -2.96 -0.28
CA LEU A 35 -5.99 -4.08 0.64
C LEU A 35 -6.87 -5.10 -0.05
N GLU A 36 -6.38 -6.32 -0.17
CA GLU A 36 -7.07 -7.48 -0.73
C GLU A 36 -7.33 -8.51 0.37
N LYS A 37 -8.48 -9.18 0.33
CA LYS A 37 -8.75 -10.39 1.13
C LYS A 37 -8.70 -11.63 0.25
N ASP A 38 -8.47 -12.79 0.86
CA ASP A 38 -8.48 -14.09 0.18
C ASP A 38 -7.48 -14.11 -1.01
N ALA A 39 -6.29 -13.54 -0.81
CA ALA A 39 -5.20 -13.51 -1.79
C ALA A 39 -4.54 -14.89 -1.90
N HIS A 40 -5.14 -15.78 -2.70
CA HIS A 40 -4.80 -17.21 -2.75
C HIS A 40 -4.93 -17.89 -1.38
N ASP A 41 -3.83 -18.46 -0.86
CA ASP A 41 -3.78 -19.13 0.44
C ASP A 41 -3.46 -18.14 1.59
N ILE A 42 -3.33 -16.84 1.28
CA ILE A 42 -3.02 -15.79 2.25
C ILE A 42 -4.30 -15.00 2.59
N PRO A 43 -4.66 -14.84 3.89
CA PRO A 43 -5.90 -14.17 4.27
C PRO A 43 -6.03 -12.72 3.77
N PHE A 44 -4.94 -11.94 3.86
CA PHE A 44 -4.93 -10.55 3.42
C PHE A 44 -3.57 -10.16 2.81
N ALA A 45 -3.63 -9.39 1.73
CA ALA A 45 -2.47 -8.77 1.10
C ALA A 45 -2.65 -7.26 1.06
N ILE A 46 -1.57 -6.52 1.34
CA ILE A 46 -1.52 -5.06 1.26
C ILE A 46 -0.43 -4.69 0.26
N THR A 47 -0.83 -4.20 -0.90
CA THR A 47 0.09 -3.81 -1.96
C THR A 47 0.13 -2.29 -2.07
N CYS A 48 1.31 -1.69 -2.00
CA CYS A 48 1.52 -0.28 -2.25
C CYS A 48 2.49 -0.03 -3.40
N SER A 49 2.35 1.11 -4.04
CA SER A 49 3.31 1.62 -5.02
C SER A 49 3.50 3.12 -4.84
N ILE A 50 4.72 3.58 -5.10
CA ILE A 50 5.05 4.99 -5.33
C ILE A 50 5.53 5.07 -6.78
N TYR A 51 4.83 5.84 -7.60
CA TYR A 51 5.01 5.81 -9.05
C TYR A 51 6.41 6.22 -9.46
N GLY A 52 7.07 5.34 -10.24
CA GLY A 52 8.45 5.54 -10.67
C GLY A 52 9.52 5.21 -9.64
N LEU A 53 9.13 4.81 -8.41
CA LEU A 53 10.08 4.53 -7.32
C LEU A 53 10.05 3.07 -6.87
N MET A 54 8.92 2.58 -6.37
CA MET A 54 8.84 1.23 -5.80
C MET A 54 7.43 0.64 -5.81
N MET A 55 7.36 -0.68 -5.70
CA MET A 55 6.17 -1.45 -5.42
C MET A 55 6.50 -2.48 -4.34
N HIS A 56 5.59 -2.68 -3.39
CA HIS A 56 5.79 -3.60 -2.28
C HIS A 56 4.47 -4.22 -1.83
N THR A 57 4.50 -5.50 -1.48
CA THR A 57 3.36 -6.23 -0.93
C THR A 57 3.75 -6.80 0.44
N THR A 58 2.92 -6.56 1.46
CA THR A 58 2.98 -7.25 2.76
C THR A 58 1.70 -8.06 2.99
N PHE A 59 1.76 -8.99 3.93
CA PHE A 59 0.67 -9.93 4.22
C PHE A 59 0.25 -9.86 5.68
N ALA A 60 -1.01 -10.21 5.96
CA ALA A 60 -1.56 -10.25 7.31
C ALA A 60 -2.45 -11.48 7.52
N GLY A 61 -2.45 -12.01 8.75
CA GLY A 61 -3.23 -13.20 9.11
C GLY A 61 -4.65 -12.89 9.59
N SER A 62 -4.97 -11.62 9.84
CA SER A 62 -6.28 -11.18 10.31
C SER A 62 -6.66 -9.80 9.75
N GLU A 63 -7.96 -9.51 9.70
CA GLU A 63 -8.46 -8.21 9.23
C GLU A 63 -7.93 -7.06 10.09
N GLN A 64 -7.86 -7.25 11.41
CA GLN A 64 -7.34 -6.23 12.33
C GLN A 64 -5.87 -5.91 12.05
N GLU A 65 -5.03 -6.93 11.85
CA GLU A 65 -3.63 -6.74 11.48
C GLU A 65 -3.51 -6.07 10.11
N ALA A 66 -4.32 -6.50 9.14
CA ALA A 66 -4.32 -5.97 7.79
C ALA A 66 -4.67 -4.48 7.74
N LEU A 67 -5.73 -4.07 8.45
CA LEU A 67 -6.13 -2.67 8.59
C LEU A 67 -5.05 -1.84 9.30
N GLY A 68 -4.42 -2.40 10.34
CA GLY A 68 -3.30 -1.76 11.03
C GLY A 68 -2.11 -1.49 10.11
N LYS A 69 -1.67 -2.52 9.37
CA LYS A 69 -0.59 -2.39 8.37
C LYS A 69 -0.96 -1.39 7.27
N TYR A 70 -2.19 -1.46 6.76
CA TYR A 70 -2.67 -0.55 5.72
C TYR A 70 -2.59 0.92 6.14
N ASP A 71 -3.10 1.25 7.33
CA ASP A 71 -3.07 2.63 7.84
C ASP A 71 -1.64 3.08 8.19
N GLU A 72 -0.80 2.19 8.74
CA GLU A 72 0.59 2.51 9.05
C GLU A 72 1.43 2.76 7.79
N MET A 73 1.28 1.91 6.77
CA MET A 73 1.92 2.09 5.46
C MET A 73 1.52 3.42 4.83
N LYS A 74 0.22 3.78 4.87
CA LYS A 74 -0.27 5.08 4.38
C LYS A 74 0.40 6.25 5.08
N GLN A 75 0.53 6.19 6.40
CA GLN A 75 1.19 7.25 7.18
C GLN A 75 2.68 7.36 6.86
N CYS A 76 3.38 6.22 6.74
CA CYS A 76 4.79 6.19 6.35
C CYS A 76 5.00 6.79 4.94
N ILE A 77 4.21 6.36 3.96
CA ILE A 77 4.27 6.87 2.58
C ILE A 77 3.95 8.37 2.55
N GLN A 78 2.88 8.81 3.21
CA GLN A 78 2.49 10.21 3.23
C GLN A 78 3.57 11.10 3.86
N SER A 79 4.22 10.63 4.92
CA SER A 79 5.33 11.35 5.56
C SER A 79 6.53 11.47 4.62
N PHE A 80 6.85 10.40 3.91
CA PHE A 80 7.93 10.38 2.92
C PHE A 80 7.66 11.33 1.74
N LEU A 81 6.46 11.30 1.16
CA LEU A 81 6.08 12.17 0.02
C LEU A 81 6.15 13.66 0.37
N SER A 82 6.02 14.02 1.65
CA SER A 82 6.14 15.41 2.13
C SER A 82 7.59 15.86 2.35
N THR A 83 8.58 15.00 2.10
CA THR A 83 10.01 15.24 2.37
C THR A 83 10.77 15.56 1.09
N ASP A 84 11.67 16.55 1.14
CA ASP A 84 12.68 16.76 0.10
C ASP A 84 13.92 15.92 0.47
N ALA A 85 14.02 14.72 -0.11
CA ALA A 85 15.03 13.72 0.22
C ALA A 85 16.03 13.53 -0.92
N SER A 86 17.30 13.37 -0.56
CA SER A 86 18.36 12.97 -1.51
C SER A 86 18.16 11.53 -2.01
N GLU A 87 18.82 11.17 -3.11
CA GLU A 87 18.76 9.80 -3.66
C GLU A 87 19.20 8.73 -2.65
N GLU A 88 20.20 9.03 -1.81
CA GLU A 88 20.67 8.13 -0.75
C GLU A 88 19.60 7.93 0.33
N GLU A 89 18.95 9.01 0.77
CA GLU A 89 17.87 8.96 1.76
C GLU A 89 16.64 8.23 1.20
N ILE A 90 16.31 8.43 -0.08
CA ILE A 90 15.25 7.70 -0.77
C ILE A 90 15.54 6.20 -0.78
N SER A 91 16.75 5.81 -1.20
CA SER A 91 17.17 4.40 -1.24
C SER A 91 17.10 3.75 0.15
N ASN A 92 17.63 4.45 1.17
CA ASN A 92 17.58 3.98 2.54
C ASN A 92 16.13 3.87 3.06
N TRP A 93 15.28 4.85 2.76
CA TRP A 93 13.88 4.83 3.15
C TRP A 93 13.13 3.65 2.52
N CYS A 94 13.31 3.41 1.22
CA CYS A 94 12.71 2.26 0.53
C CYS A 94 13.12 0.95 1.21
N GLY A 95 14.41 0.78 1.50
CA GLY A 95 14.91 -0.42 2.18
C GLY A 95 14.34 -0.59 3.60
N LEU A 96 14.23 0.49 4.37
CA LEU A 96 13.62 0.44 5.71
C LEU A 96 12.12 0.14 5.64
N PHE A 97 11.41 0.71 4.67
CA PHE A 97 9.98 0.49 4.46
C PHE A 97 9.70 -0.98 4.11
N THR A 98 10.42 -1.54 3.13
CA THR A 98 10.21 -2.93 2.69
C THR A 98 10.71 -3.98 3.68
N ASN A 99 11.59 -3.62 4.61
CA ASN A 99 12.00 -4.54 5.69
C ASN A 99 11.01 -4.55 6.85
N LYS A 100 10.29 -3.44 7.06
CA LYS A 100 9.32 -3.30 8.14
C LYS A 100 8.00 -4.01 7.81
N PHE A 101 7.53 -3.86 6.58
CA PHE A 101 6.29 -4.45 6.08
C PHE A 101 6.61 -5.67 5.24
#